data_AF-A0A1W9WDG4-F1
#
_entry.id   AF-A0A1W9WDG4-F1
#
_cell.length_a   1.000
_cell.length_b   1.000
_cell.length_c   1.000
_cell.angle_alpha   90.00
_cell.angle_beta   90.00
_cell.angle_gamma   90.00
#
_symmetry.space_group_name_H-M   'P 1'
#
loop_
_entity.id
_entity.type
_entity.pdbx_description
1 polymer ?
#
loop_
_entity_poly.entity_id
_entity_poly.type
_entity_poly.pdbx_seq_one_letter_code
_entity_poly.pdbx_strand_id
1 'polypeptide(L)'
;MPDHPGFDILSLKSNHRQRCIEVKGRVSAGEVEVTDNEWARACNLRQDYWLYLAYRCGTSTPQLVRVQDPFGSLLARSFSRTRTVERTIRSTVESSGVRIGHAQIMEVGEI
;
A
#
# COMPACT_ATOMS: atom_id res chain seq x y z
N MET A 1 -13.77 -15.40 -5.13
CA MET A 1 -12.69 -14.86 -4.27
C MET A 1 -13.13 -15.01 -2.83
N PRO A 2 -12.21 -15.20 -1.87
CA PRO A 2 -12.54 -15.16 -0.44
C PRO A 2 -13.03 -13.76 -0.04
N ASP A 3 -13.77 -13.65 1.06
CA ASP A 3 -14.37 -12.39 1.55
C ASP A 3 -13.33 -11.30 1.84
N HIS A 4 -12.10 -11.71 2.17
CA HIS A 4 -10.97 -10.82 2.46
C HIS A 4 -9.76 -11.22 1.60
N PRO A 5 -9.73 -10.80 0.33
CA PRO A 5 -8.70 -11.23 -0.61
C PRO A 5 -7.33 -10.58 -0.35
N GLY A 6 -7.28 -9.54 0.48
CA GLY A 6 -6.04 -8.86 0.89
C GLY A 6 -5.61 -7.72 -0.04
N PHE A 7 -6.59 -7.10 -0.70
CA PHE A 7 -6.50 -5.89 -1.51
C PHE A 7 -7.90 -5.27 -1.58
N ASP A 8 -7.98 -3.97 -1.89
CA ASP A 8 -9.25 -3.22 -1.91
C ASP A 8 -10.01 -3.39 -3.23
N ILE A 9 -9.30 -3.38 -4.36
CA ILE A 9 -9.91 -3.36 -5.70
C ILE A 9 -9.30 -4.45 -6.58
N LEU A 10 -10.16 -5.24 -7.24
CA LEU A 10 -9.78 -6.10 -8.35
C LEU A 10 -10.08 -5.38 -9.67
N SER A 11 -9.05 -5.05 -10.45
CA SER A 11 -9.20 -4.56 -11.82
C SER A 11 -8.89 -5.68 -12.81
N LEU A 12 -9.86 -6.04 -13.63
CA LEU A 12 -9.71 -7.02 -14.70
C LEU A 12 -9.57 -6.29 -16.04
N LYS A 13 -8.51 -6.59 -16.79
CA LYS A 13 -8.29 -6.06 -18.14
C LYS A 13 -8.67 -7.08 -19.20
N SER A 14 -8.98 -6.58 -20.41
CA SER A 14 -9.42 -7.37 -21.56
C SER A 14 -8.42 -8.46 -22.01
N ASN A 15 -7.15 -8.35 -21.61
CA ASN A 15 -6.10 -9.33 -21.91
C ASN A 15 -5.84 -10.33 -20.77
N HIS A 16 -6.85 -10.62 -19.94
CA HIS A 16 -6.74 -11.46 -18.75
C HIS A 16 -5.72 -11.00 -17.70
N ARG A 17 -5.17 -9.77 -17.83
CA ARG A 17 -4.33 -9.19 -16.79
C ARG A 17 -5.22 -8.67 -15.67
N GLN A 18 -4.86 -9.02 -14.45
CA GLN A 18 -5.50 -8.49 -13.25
C GLN A 18 -4.59 -7.48 -12.56
N ARG A 19 -5.19 -6.58 -11.78
CA ARG A 19 -4.52 -5.82 -10.75
C ARG A 19 -5.28 -6.00 -9.45
N CYS A 20 -4.59 -6.55 -8.46
CA CYS A 20 -5.00 -6.61 -7.07
C CYS A 20 -4.47 -5.33 -6.41
N ILE A 21 -5.34 -4.35 -6.21
CA ILE A 21 -4.95 -2.98 -5.86
C ILE A 21 -5.25 -2.73 -4.38
N GLU A 22 -4.21 -2.36 -3.64
CA GLU A 22 -4.29 -1.74 -2.32
C GLU A 22 -4.30 -0.21 -2.50
N VAL A 23 -5.26 0.49 -1.89
CA VAL A 23 -5.45 1.93 -2.02
C VAL A 23 -5.10 2.63 -0.70
N LYS A 24 -4.20 3.61 -0.77
CA LYS A 24 -3.85 4.46 0.37
C LYS A 24 -4.04 5.93 0.02
N GLY A 25 -4.42 6.73 1.01
CA GLY A 25 -4.65 8.17 0.86
C GLY A 25 -3.87 8.98 1.88
N ARG A 26 -3.35 10.14 1.46
CA ARG A 26 -2.72 11.12 2.35
C ARG A 26 -3.14 12.54 1.96
N VAL A 27 -3.56 13.31 2.96
CA VAL A 27 -3.95 14.73 2.78
C VAL A 27 -2.75 15.63 2.42
N SER A 28 -1.54 15.22 2.78
CA SER A 28 -0.27 15.87 2.47
C SER A 28 0.66 14.89 1.74
N ALA A 29 1.80 15.38 1.26
CA ALA A 29 2.92 14.49 0.92
C ALA A 29 3.54 13.94 2.22
N GLY A 30 3.97 12.68 2.20
CA GLY A 30 4.56 12.05 3.39
C GLY A 30 4.64 10.53 3.29
N GLU A 31 5.07 9.92 4.39
CA GLU A 31 5.20 8.47 4.49
C GLU A 31 3.84 7.78 4.42
N VAL A 32 3.81 6.59 3.83
CA VAL A 32 2.66 5.70 3.85
C VAL A 32 2.97 4.48 4.68
N GLU A 33 1.97 4.02 5.43
CA GLU A 33 2.06 2.76 6.16
C GLU A 33 1.38 1.66 5.37
N VAL A 34 2.07 0.54 5.21
CA VAL A 34 1.56 -0.70 4.62
C VAL A 34 1.62 -1.75 5.72
N THR A 35 0.47 -2.34 6.07
CA THR A 35 0.42 -3.31 7.18
C THR A 35 1.15 -4.60 6.84
N ASP A 36 1.51 -5.39 7.84
CA ASP A 36 2.20 -6.68 7.63
C ASP A 36 1.39 -7.62 6.73
N ASN A 37 0.06 -7.60 6.83
CA ASN A 37 -0.81 -8.40 5.97
C ASN A 37 -0.80 -7.90 4.51
N GLU A 38 -0.87 -6.59 4.30
CA GLU A 38 -0.76 -5.99 2.97
C GLU A 38 0.63 -6.23 2.36
N TRP A 39 1.69 -6.12 3.16
CA TRP A 39 3.05 -6.38 2.72
C TRP A 39 3.28 -7.85 2.36
N ALA A 40 2.73 -8.78 3.16
CA ALA A 40 2.71 -10.20 2.85
C ALA A 40 1.92 -10.49 1.57
N ARG A 41 0.80 -9.77 1.33
CA ARG A 41 0.04 -9.89 0.08
C ARG A 41 0.80 -9.38 -1.13
N ALA A 42 1.50 -8.25 -0.99
CA ALA A 42 2.42 -7.75 -2.01
C ALA A 42 3.54 -8.74 -2.33
N CYS A 43 4.08 -9.41 -1.31
CA CYS A 43 5.05 -10.49 -1.47
C CYS A 43 4.46 -11.66 -2.28
N ASN A 44 3.25 -12.08 -1.98
CA ASN A 44 2.64 -13.25 -2.62
C ASN A 44 2.18 -12.98 -4.06
N LEU A 45 1.63 -11.80 -4.32
CA LEU A 45 0.99 -11.46 -5.60
C LEU A 45 1.92 -10.73 -6.57
N ARG A 46 3.06 -10.19 -6.09
CA ARG A 46 4.15 -9.63 -6.93
C ARG A 46 3.61 -8.66 -7.98
N GLN A 47 3.81 -8.99 -9.26
CA GLN A 47 3.46 -8.17 -10.44
C GLN A 47 1.96 -7.93 -10.61
N ASP A 48 1.11 -8.75 -9.98
CA ASP A 48 -0.33 -8.56 -9.95
C ASP A 48 -0.77 -7.64 -8.79
N TYR A 49 0.10 -7.37 -7.82
CA TYR A 49 -0.18 -6.46 -6.70
C TYR A 49 0.24 -5.04 -7.03
N TRP A 50 -0.67 -4.12 -6.77
CA TRP A 50 -0.48 -2.70 -7.04
C TRP A 50 -0.79 -1.90 -5.80
N LEU A 51 0.06 -0.92 -5.50
CA LEU A 51 -0.20 0.07 -4.47
C LEU A 51 -0.57 1.39 -5.16
N TYR A 52 -1.81 1.85 -4.95
CA TYR A 52 -2.31 3.12 -5.47
C TYR A 52 -2.33 4.13 -4.34
N LEU A 53 -1.51 5.18 -4.45
CA LEU A 53 -1.44 6.27 -3.48
C LEU A 53 -2.04 7.56 -4.03
N ALA A 54 -3.07 8.07 -3.36
CA ALA A 54 -3.59 9.41 -3.60
C ALA A 54 -2.99 10.39 -2.58
N TYR A 55 -1.97 11.14 -3.00
CA TYR A 55 -1.42 12.26 -2.24
C TYR A 55 -2.25 13.52 -2.46
N ARG A 56 -2.22 14.43 -1.47
CA ARG A 56 -2.98 15.70 -1.50
C ARG A 56 -4.48 15.48 -1.75
N CYS A 57 -5.02 14.36 -1.26
CA CYS A 57 -6.40 13.95 -1.52
C CYS A 57 -7.47 14.84 -0.86
N GLY A 58 -7.07 15.70 0.08
CA GLY A 58 -7.93 16.74 0.66
C GLY A 58 -7.97 18.06 -0.14
N THR A 59 -7.32 18.11 -1.30
CA THR A 59 -7.24 19.32 -2.14
C THR A 59 -7.97 19.12 -3.47
N SER A 60 -8.18 20.20 -4.22
CA SER A 60 -8.72 20.13 -5.59
C SER A 60 -7.76 19.51 -6.61
N THR A 61 -6.50 19.26 -6.23
CA THR A 61 -5.45 18.73 -7.10
C THR A 61 -4.77 17.50 -6.46
N PRO A 62 -5.49 16.37 -6.30
CA PRO A 62 -4.89 15.13 -5.83
C PRO A 62 -3.86 14.61 -6.84
N GLN A 63 -2.82 13.96 -6.34
CA GLN A 63 -1.81 13.26 -7.15
C GLN A 63 -1.90 11.77 -6.90
N LEU A 64 -2.28 11.03 -7.95
CA LEU A 64 -2.27 9.58 -7.93
C LEU A 64 -0.87 9.09 -8.32
N VAL A 65 -0.34 8.15 -7.55
CA VAL A 65 0.92 7.44 -7.83
C VAL A 65 0.63 5.95 -7.74
N ARG A 66 1.12 5.18 -8.71
CA ARG A 66 0.85 3.75 -8.83
C ARG A 66 2.15 2.98 -8.81
N VAL A 67 2.31 2.07 -7.87
CA VAL A 67 3.50 1.22 -7.76
C VAL A 67 3.11 -0.21 -8.08
N GLN A 68 3.68 -0.77 -9.15
CA GLN A 68 3.59 -2.20 -9.45
C GLN A 68 4.62 -2.97 -8.64
N ASP A 69 4.22 -4.13 -8.11
CA ASP A 69 5.09 -4.99 -7.28
C ASP A 69 5.78 -4.18 -6.17
N PRO A 70 5.02 -3.56 -5.24
CA PRO A 70 5.60 -2.71 -4.21
C PRO A 70 6.60 -3.47 -3.34
N PHE A 71 6.40 -4.78 -3.11
CA PHE A 71 7.39 -5.60 -2.40
C PHE A 71 8.73 -5.63 -3.16
N GLY A 72 8.74 -5.93 -4.47
CA GLY A 72 9.99 -5.97 -5.24
C GLY A 72 10.64 -4.60 -5.42
N SER A 73 9.81 -3.59 -5.73
CA SER A 73 10.25 -2.24 -6.08
C SER A 73 10.77 -1.46 -4.87
N LEU A 74 10.34 -1.80 -3.65
CA LEU A 74 10.66 -1.05 -2.44
C LEU A 74 11.54 -1.81 -1.44
N LEU A 75 11.77 -3.13 -1.62
CA LEU A 75 12.63 -3.93 -0.71
C LEU A 75 14.11 -3.59 -0.73
N ALA A 76 14.63 -3.14 -1.89
CA ALA A 76 16.06 -2.82 -2.04
C ALA A 76 16.48 -1.57 -1.26
N ARG A 77 15.55 -0.94 -0.53
CA ARG A 77 15.74 0.37 0.12
C ARG A 77 15.46 0.24 1.61
N SER A 78 16.13 1.08 2.39
CA SER A 78 15.88 1.18 3.83
C SER A 78 14.42 1.56 4.08
N PHE A 79 13.68 0.71 4.78
CA PHE A 79 12.33 1.00 5.28
C PHE A 79 12.31 0.91 6.81
N SER A 80 11.43 1.68 7.44
CA SER A 80 11.22 1.61 8.89
C SER A 80 10.07 0.65 9.19
N ARG A 81 10.29 -0.27 10.13
CA ARG A 81 9.23 -1.15 10.63
C ARG A 81 8.41 -0.41 11.69
N THR A 82 7.10 -0.57 11.65
CA THR A 82 6.17 -0.01 12.64
C THR A 82 5.57 -1.10 13.49
N ARG A 83 5.28 -0.74 14.74
CA ARG A 83 4.43 -1.52 15.64
C ARG A 83 3.54 -0.54 16.38
N THR A 84 2.24 -0.74 16.25
CA THR A 84 1.19 0.05 16.88
C THR A 84 0.47 -0.87 17.86
N VAL A 85 0.35 -0.43 19.11
CA VAL A 85 -0.36 -1.16 20.16
C VAL A 85 -1.50 -0.27 20.63
N GLU A 86 -2.73 -0.66 20.27
CA GLU A 86 -3.94 0.02 20.72
C GLU A 86 -4.52 -0.73 21.92
N ARG A 87 -4.66 -0.03 23.05
CA ARG A 87 -5.22 -0.59 24.29
C ARG A 87 -6.55 0.07 24.58
N THR A 88 -7.61 -0.73 24.55
CA THR A 88 -8.93 -0.36 25.05
C THR A 88 -9.19 -1.07 26.38
N ILE A 89 -10.12 -0.56 27.18
CA ILE A 89 -10.52 -1.16 28.47
C ILE A 89 -10.85 -2.67 28.35
N ARG A 90 -11.28 -3.15 27.17
CA ARG A 90 -11.73 -4.53 26.94
C ARG A 90 -10.82 -5.35 26.02
N SER A 91 -9.83 -4.75 25.37
CA SER A 91 -9.00 -5.45 24.38
C SER A 91 -7.68 -4.73 24.14
N THR A 92 -6.67 -5.49 23.71
CA THR A 92 -5.44 -4.94 23.15
C THR A 92 -5.33 -5.45 21.72
N VAL A 93 -5.15 -4.53 20.77
CA VAL A 93 -4.93 -4.83 19.36
C VAL A 93 -3.50 -4.43 19.01
N GLU A 94 -2.73 -5.37 18.47
CA GLU A 94 -1.41 -5.09 17.94
C GLU A 94 -1.46 -5.12 16.41
N SER A 95 -0.97 -4.06 15.78
CA SER A 95 -0.76 -4.02 14.33
C SER A 95 0.68 -3.62 14.04
N SER A 96 1.22 -4.13 12.94
CA SER A 96 2.58 -3.85 12.49
C SER A 96 2.60 -3.70 10.99
N GLY A 97 3.66 -3.10 10.48
CA GLY A 97 3.82 -2.84 9.07
C GLY A 97 5.15 -2.21 8.71
N VAL A 98 5.21 -1.65 7.51
CA VAL A 98 6.33 -0.91 6.97
C VAL A 98 5.90 0.52 6.66
N ARG A 99 6.76 1.50 7.00
CA ARG A 99 6.64 2.88 6.54
C ARG A 99 7.53 3.09 5.33
N ILE A 100 6.93 3.66 4.30
CA ILE A 100 7.57 3.91 3.01
C ILE A 100 7.59 5.40 2.78
N GLY A 101 8.78 5.96 2.57
CA GLY A 101 9.01 7.37 2.36
C GLY A 101 8.39 7.89 1.06
N HIS A 102 7.92 9.13 1.09
CA HIS A 102 7.35 9.78 -0.11
C HIS A 102 8.31 9.73 -1.30
N ALA A 103 9.59 10.09 -1.10
CA ALA A 103 10.59 10.06 -2.17
C ALA A 103 10.78 8.65 -2.76
N GLN A 104 10.75 7.61 -1.92
CA GLN A 104 10.87 6.22 -2.37
C GLN A 104 9.69 5.83 -3.26
N ILE A 105 8.47 6.25 -2.90
CA ILE A 105 7.28 6.04 -3.72
C ILE A 105 7.38 6.79 -5.05
N MET A 106 7.79 8.06 -5.02
CA MET A 106 7.90 8.89 -6.23
C MET A 106 8.97 8.40 -7.21
N GLU A 107 10.01 7.71 -6.72
CA GLU A 107 11.11 7.20 -7.55
C GLU A 107 10.70 5.96 -8.37
N VAL A 108 9.82 5.11 -7.82
CA VAL A 108 9.40 3.86 -8.48
C VAL A 108 7.97 3.91 -9.03
N GLY A 109 7.20 4.91 -8.63
CA GLY A 109 5.78 5.03 -8.92
C GLY A 109 5.49 5.73 -10.23
N GLU A 110 4.51 5.21 -10.96
CA GLU A 110 3.92 5.84 -12.13
C GLU A 110 2.91 6.92 -11.69
N ILE A 111 3.16 8.17 -12.07
CA ILE A 111 2.21 9.30 -11.88
C ILE A 111 1.17 9.25 -13.00
#